data_AF-A0AA36CT71-F1
#
_entry.id   AF-A0AA36CT71-F1
#
_cell.length_a   1.000
_cell.length_b   1.000
_cell.length_c   1.000
_cell.angle_alpha   90.00
_cell.angle_beta   90.00
_cell.angle_gamma   90.00
#
_symmetry.space_group_name_H-M   'P 1'
#
loop_
_entity.id
_entity.type
_entity.pdbx_description
1 polymer ?
#
loop_
_entity_poly.entity_id
_entity_poly.type
_entity_poly.pdbx_seq_one_letter_code
_entity_poly.pdbx_strand_id
1 'polypeptide(L)'
;MRSIVLLVFGFVCVSDALLGFGFEQTAAIKGRLMCNGRPARDVVVKMYDKDLLFDSKMGETKTDSDGYFSMVGKGREISTVDAKVNFYHNCENSMIRCPRKFSIYLPTKYISHSSNPELVYDFHQMELAGRFPDESHDCLHR
;
A
#
# COMPACT_ATOMS: atom_id res chain seq x y z
N MET A 1 53.28 -20.30 19.71
CA MET A 1 53.05 -18.90 19.28
C MET A 1 51.62 -18.81 18.77
N ARG A 2 50.70 -18.38 19.63
CA ARG A 2 49.27 -18.22 19.31
C ARG A 2 49.05 -16.76 18.96
N SER A 3 49.13 -16.41 17.67
CA SER A 3 48.71 -15.09 17.21
C SER A 3 47.19 -15.08 17.14
N ILE A 4 46.58 -14.38 18.09
CA ILE A 4 45.15 -14.09 18.11
C ILE A 4 44.91 -13.05 17.01
N VAL A 5 44.37 -13.49 15.87
CA VAL A 5 43.81 -12.59 14.86
C VAL A 5 42.43 -12.20 15.36
N LEU A 6 42.31 -10.98 15.90
CA LEU A 6 41.04 -10.33 16.19
C LEU A 6 40.37 -9.97 14.85
N LEU A 7 39.62 -10.93 14.29
CA LEU A 7 38.61 -10.63 13.28
C LEU A 7 37.47 -9.90 13.98
N VAL A 8 37.56 -8.57 14.03
CA VAL A 8 36.39 -7.71 14.21
C VAL A 8 35.60 -7.80 12.89
N PHE A 9 34.91 -8.91 12.69
CA PHE A 9 33.75 -8.91 11.81
C PHE A 9 32.74 -8.01 12.51
N GLY A 10 32.72 -6.74 12.10
CA GLY A 10 31.62 -5.83 12.39
C GLY A 10 30.36 -6.46 11.81
N PHE A 11 29.74 -7.33 12.60
CA PHE A 11 28.35 -7.67 12.45
C PHE A 11 27.63 -6.36 12.75
N VAL A 12 27.50 -5.52 11.72
CA VAL A 12 26.44 -4.54 11.67
C VAL A 12 25.20 -5.42 11.70
N CYS A 13 24.71 -5.71 12.91
CA CYS A 13 23.31 -5.95 13.12
C CYS A 13 22.65 -4.71 12.55
N VAL A 14 22.29 -4.76 11.27
CA VAL A 14 21.23 -3.94 10.73
C VAL A 14 20.02 -4.46 11.48
N SER A 15 19.86 -3.96 12.70
CA SER A 15 18.64 -4.15 13.46
C SER A 15 17.54 -3.67 12.55
N ASP A 16 16.52 -4.49 12.33
CA ASP A 16 15.26 -4.12 11.65
C ASP A 16 14.56 -2.90 12.28
N ALA A 17 15.16 -2.29 13.31
CA ALA A 17 14.78 -1.05 13.95
C ALA A 17 14.78 0.18 13.03
N LEU A 18 15.30 0.15 11.81
CA LEU A 18 15.31 1.33 10.92
C LEU A 18 14.02 1.54 10.10
N LEU A 19 13.01 0.67 10.22
CA LEU A 19 11.77 0.72 9.42
C LEU A 19 10.50 0.82 10.28
N GLY A 20 10.39 1.87 11.10
CA GLY A 20 9.13 2.24 11.78
C GLY A 20 9.28 2.61 13.25
N PHE A 21 9.94 3.74 13.53
CA PHE A 21 9.91 4.36 14.86
C PHE A 21 8.66 5.23 15.00
N GLY A 22 7.93 5.08 16.10
CA GLY A 22 6.78 5.94 16.40
C GLY A 22 5.58 5.19 16.96
N PHE A 23 4.42 5.82 16.86
CA PHE A 23 3.16 5.29 17.38
C PHE A 23 2.42 4.53 16.28
N GLU A 24 1.79 3.41 16.65
CA GLU A 24 0.94 2.66 15.71
C GLU A 24 -0.25 3.53 15.29
N GLN A 25 -0.48 3.58 13.99
CA GLN A 25 -1.60 4.25 13.37
C GLN A 25 -2.27 3.30 12.38
N THR A 26 -3.58 3.47 12.21
CA THR A 26 -4.38 2.63 11.33
C THR A 26 -5.24 3.46 10.40
N ALA A 27 -5.50 2.90 9.22
CA ALA A 27 -6.42 3.50 8.25
C ALA A 27 -7.22 2.38 7.57
N ALA A 28 -8.50 2.64 7.31
CA ALA A 28 -9.37 1.69 6.62
C ALA A 28 -9.96 2.28 5.35
N ILE A 29 -10.04 1.45 4.32
CA ILE A 29 -10.70 1.77 3.07
C ILE A 29 -11.55 0.59 2.60
N LYS A 30 -12.67 0.91 1.97
CA LYS A 30 -13.48 -0.04 1.21
C LYS A 30 -13.96 0.58 -0.09
N GLY A 31 -14.38 -0.25 -1.04
CA GLY A 31 -14.99 0.21 -2.27
C GLY A 31 -15.30 -0.94 -3.22
N ARG A 32 -15.65 -0.58 -4.46
CA ARG A 32 -15.95 -1.50 -5.54
C ARG A 32 -15.33 -1.02 -6.84
N LEU A 33 -14.68 -1.92 -7.57
CA LEU A 33 -14.04 -1.60 -8.85
C LEU A 33 -14.76 -2.32 -9.98
N MET A 34 -14.95 -1.59 -11.07
CA MET A 34 -15.62 -2.04 -12.28
C MET A 34 -14.68 -1.90 -13.48
N CYS A 35 -14.86 -2.73 -14.49
CA CYS A 35 -14.18 -2.66 -15.78
C CYS A 35 -15.20 -2.86 -16.89
N ASN A 36 -15.47 -1.81 -17.67
CA ASN A 36 -16.48 -1.79 -18.73
C ASN A 36 -17.86 -2.27 -18.23
N GLY A 37 -18.29 -1.76 -17.07
CA GLY A 37 -19.57 -2.12 -16.46
C GLY A 37 -19.65 -3.53 -15.84
N ARG A 38 -18.55 -4.30 -15.84
CA ARG A 38 -18.46 -5.60 -15.16
C ARG A 38 -17.63 -5.50 -13.88
N PRO A 39 -17.90 -6.29 -12.84
CA PRO A 39 -17.03 -6.35 -11.67
C PRO A 39 -15.57 -6.63 -12.02
N ALA A 40 -14.65 -5.81 -11.54
CA ALA A 40 -13.22 -6.01 -11.73
C ALA A 40 -12.68 -6.89 -10.61
N ARG A 41 -12.56 -8.19 -10.88
CA ARG A 41 -12.05 -9.19 -9.94
C ARG A 41 -10.51 -9.21 -9.87
N ASP A 42 -9.97 -9.58 -8.71
CA ASP A 42 -8.54 -9.83 -8.46
C ASP A 42 -7.65 -8.60 -8.71
N VAL A 43 -8.22 -7.39 -8.69
CA VAL A 43 -7.48 -6.12 -8.72
C VAL A 43 -6.72 -5.98 -7.42
N VAL A 44 -5.41 -5.77 -7.49
CA VAL A 44 -4.57 -5.62 -6.29
C VAL A 44 -4.68 -4.21 -5.77
N VAL A 45 -4.89 -4.07 -4.46
CA VAL A 45 -4.96 -2.79 -3.77
C VAL A 45 -3.94 -2.82 -2.65
N LYS A 46 -2.96 -1.91 -2.67
CA LYS A 46 -1.91 -1.81 -1.63
C LYS A 46 -1.95 -0.44 -0.97
N MET A 47 -1.93 -0.40 0.35
CA MET A 47 -1.77 0.81 1.14
C MET A 47 -0.31 0.96 1.54
N TYR A 48 0.20 2.18 1.41
CA TYR A 48 1.53 2.58 1.80
C TYR A 48 1.48 3.85 2.64
N ASP A 49 2.48 3.99 3.49
CA ASP A 49 2.87 5.27 4.07
C ASP A 49 3.84 5.96 3.10
N LYS A 50 3.58 7.22 2.76
CA LYS A 50 4.40 7.97 1.81
C LYS A 50 5.57 8.63 2.54
N ASP A 51 6.73 7.98 2.49
CA ASP A 51 7.98 8.52 3.02
C ASP A 51 8.80 9.28 1.95
N LEU A 52 9.79 10.06 2.38
CA LEU A 52 10.69 10.80 1.47
C LEU A 52 11.55 9.87 0.60
N LEU A 53 12.02 8.75 1.16
CA LEU A 53 12.95 7.85 0.49
C LEU A 53 12.24 6.61 -0.09
N PHE A 54 11.53 5.86 0.75
CA PHE A 54 10.91 4.60 0.37
C PHE A 54 9.58 4.44 1.07
N ASP A 55 8.51 4.29 0.30
CA ASP A 55 7.17 4.08 0.86
C ASP A 55 7.09 2.78 1.65
N SER A 56 6.56 2.87 2.87
CA SER A 56 6.43 1.73 3.78
C SER A 56 5.08 1.04 3.58
N LYS A 57 5.05 -0.26 3.30
CA LYS A 57 3.79 -0.99 3.04
C LYS A 57 2.98 -1.14 4.33
N MET A 58 1.74 -0.66 4.33
CA MET A 58 0.82 -0.74 5.47
C MET A 58 -0.15 -1.91 5.37
N GLY A 59 -0.52 -2.32 4.16
CA GLY A 59 -1.53 -3.36 3.94
C GLY A 59 -1.77 -3.67 2.47
N GLU A 60 -2.44 -4.79 2.21
CA GLU A 60 -2.82 -5.21 0.87
C GLU A 60 -4.10 -6.03 0.89
N THR A 61 -4.89 -5.92 -0.17
CA THR A 61 -6.02 -6.80 -0.44
C THR A 61 -6.20 -6.98 -1.95
N LYS A 62 -7.18 -7.80 -2.34
CA LYS A 62 -7.65 -7.92 -3.72
C LYS A 62 -9.16 -7.77 -3.76
N THR A 63 -9.67 -7.26 -4.89
CA THR A 63 -11.11 -7.29 -5.12
C THR A 63 -11.64 -8.71 -5.26
N ASP A 64 -12.82 -8.97 -4.71
CA ASP A 64 -13.52 -10.24 -4.82
C ASP A 64 -14.18 -10.44 -6.21
N SER A 65 -14.98 -11.50 -6.35
CA SER A 65 -15.71 -11.82 -7.59
C SER A 65 -16.72 -10.75 -8.01
N ASP A 66 -17.21 -9.96 -7.06
CA ASP A 66 -18.19 -8.90 -7.26
C ASP A 66 -17.54 -7.50 -7.33
N GLY A 67 -16.20 -7.47 -7.34
CA GLY A 67 -15.37 -6.28 -7.49
C GLY A 67 -15.18 -5.50 -6.20
N TYR A 68 -15.66 -6.00 -5.07
CA TYR A 68 -15.53 -5.32 -3.78
C TYR A 68 -14.17 -5.57 -3.15
N PHE A 69 -13.65 -4.55 -2.47
CA PHE A 69 -12.47 -4.67 -1.63
C PHE A 69 -12.70 -3.96 -0.29
N SER A 70 -12.02 -4.45 0.73
CA SER A 70 -11.83 -3.73 1.99
C SER A 70 -10.49 -4.12 2.58
N MET A 71 -9.81 -3.16 3.20
CA MET A 71 -8.58 -3.41 3.95
C MET A 71 -8.39 -2.43 5.09
N VAL A 72 -7.64 -2.89 6.08
CA VAL A 72 -7.06 -2.06 7.14
C VAL A 72 -5.55 -2.08 6.94
N GLY A 73 -4.95 -0.90 6.79
CA GLY A 73 -3.50 -0.72 6.81
C GLY A 73 -3.02 -0.31 8.19
N LYS A 74 -1.81 -0.73 8.56
CA LYS A 74 -1.13 -0.32 9.80
C LYS A 74 0.23 0.27 9.48
N GLY A 75 0.55 1.40 10.12
CA GLY A 75 1.84 2.07 10.03
C GLY A 75 2.37 2.42 11.41
N ARG A 76 3.65 2.78 11.50
CA ARG A 76 4.28 3.32 12.73
C ARG A 76 5.09 4.56 12.38
N GLU A 77 4.65 5.69 12.90
CA GLU A 77 5.32 6.97 12.70
C GLU A 77 5.11 7.88 13.92
N ILE A 78 6.05 8.80 14.15
CA ILE A 78 5.90 9.85 15.18
C ILE A 78 4.89 10.91 14.70
N SER A 79 4.96 11.29 13.42
CA SER A 79 3.99 12.13 12.72
C SER A 79 2.73 11.35 12.33
N THR A 80 1.75 12.01 11.72
CA THR A 80 0.61 11.32 11.10
C THR A 80 1.05 10.64 9.79
N VAL A 81 0.71 9.36 9.62
CA VAL A 81 1.04 8.62 8.39
C VAL A 81 0.35 9.21 7.16
N ASP A 82 1.07 9.26 6.05
CA ASP A 82 0.56 9.74 4.76
C ASP A 82 0.02 8.56 3.94
N ALA A 83 -1.18 8.09 4.30
CA ALA A 83 -1.77 6.89 3.72
C ALA A 83 -2.10 7.04 2.23
N LYS A 84 -1.27 6.44 1.38
CA LYS A 84 -1.44 6.34 -0.07
C LYS A 84 -1.95 4.95 -0.46
N VAL A 85 -3.03 4.91 -1.23
CA VAL A 85 -3.61 3.66 -1.74
C VAL A 85 -3.36 3.55 -3.23
N ASN A 86 -2.64 2.51 -3.64
CA ASN A 86 -2.34 2.20 -5.02
C ASN A 86 -3.25 1.07 -5.52
N PHE A 87 -3.82 1.23 -6.71
CA PHE A 87 -4.70 0.26 -7.37
C PHE A 87 -4.03 -0.26 -8.63
N TYR A 88 -3.95 -1.58 -8.78
CA TYR A 88 -3.23 -2.23 -9.87
C TYR A 88 -4.15 -3.13 -10.66
N HIS A 89 -4.45 -2.73 -11.89
CA HIS A 89 -5.45 -3.40 -12.72
C HIS A 89 -4.99 -3.62 -14.16
N ASN A 90 -5.64 -4.58 -14.80
CA ASN A 90 -5.44 -4.88 -16.21
C ASN A 90 -6.65 -4.52 -17.09
N CYS A 91 -7.59 -3.74 -16.56
CA CYS A 91 -8.71 -3.22 -17.36
C CYS A 91 -8.20 -2.39 -18.53
N GLU A 92 -8.61 -2.74 -19.76
CA GLU A 92 -8.13 -2.15 -21.01
C GLU A 92 -6.58 -2.12 -21.13
N ASN A 93 -5.89 -3.12 -20.56
CA ASN A 93 -4.44 -3.21 -20.59
C ASN A 93 -3.97 -4.46 -21.33
N SER A 94 -3.17 -4.27 -22.39
CA SER A 94 -2.55 -5.38 -23.12
C SER A 94 -1.31 -5.95 -22.42
N MET A 95 -0.69 -5.18 -21.51
CA MET A 95 0.53 -5.56 -20.81
C MET A 95 0.24 -6.20 -19.44
N ILE A 96 -0.28 -7.43 -19.43
CA ILE A 96 -0.77 -8.11 -18.20
C ILE A 96 0.28 -8.16 -17.06
N ARG A 97 1.58 -8.29 -17.38
CA ARG A 97 2.68 -8.34 -16.39
C ARG A 97 3.02 -6.99 -15.76
N CYS A 98 2.54 -5.90 -16.36
CA CYS A 98 2.76 -4.54 -15.89
C CYS A 98 1.38 -3.88 -15.79
N PRO A 99 0.60 -4.14 -14.73
CA PRO A 99 -0.70 -3.53 -14.54
C PRO A 99 -0.63 -2.01 -14.59
N ARG A 100 -1.73 -1.40 -15.05
CA ARG A 100 -1.98 0.03 -14.87
C ARG A 100 -2.11 0.30 -13.36
N LYS A 101 -1.48 1.37 -12.91
CA LYS A 101 -1.41 1.81 -11.52
C LYS A 101 -1.83 3.26 -11.42
N PHE A 102 -2.87 3.52 -10.64
CA PHE A 102 -3.18 4.86 -10.13
C PHE A 102 -3.20 4.84 -8.61
N SER A 103 -3.13 6.03 -8.00
CA SER A 103 -3.06 6.17 -6.54
C SER A 103 -4.00 7.25 -6.04
N ILE A 104 -4.48 7.10 -4.81
CA ILE A 104 -5.19 8.14 -4.06
C ILE A 104 -4.54 8.31 -2.68
N TYR A 105 -4.76 9.45 -2.03
CA TYR A 105 -4.38 9.67 -0.65
C TYR A 105 -5.63 9.70 0.21
N LEU A 106 -5.60 9.01 1.35
CA LEU A 106 -6.68 9.11 2.33
C LEU A 106 -6.53 10.42 3.10
N PRO A 107 -7.61 11.21 3.27
CA PRO A 107 -7.56 12.39 4.11
C PRO A 107 -7.19 12.02 5.55
N THR A 108 -6.41 12.87 6.21
CA THR A 108 -5.90 12.65 7.58
C THR A 108 -6.98 12.30 8.61
N LYS A 109 -8.23 12.79 8.43
CA LYS A 109 -9.36 12.43 9.29
C LYS A 109 -9.69 10.92 9.32
N TYR A 110 -9.24 10.15 8.33
CA TYR A 110 -9.42 8.68 8.29
C TYR A 110 -8.23 7.92 8.87
N ILE A 111 -7.24 8.62 9.41
CA ILE A 111 -6.10 8.04 10.11
C ILE A 111 -6.40 8.04 11.61
N SER A 112 -6.30 6.87 12.23
CA SER A 112 -6.55 6.67 13.66
C SER A 112 -5.24 6.39 14.38
N HIS A 113 -4.99 7.10 15.48
CA HIS A 113 -3.86 6.87 16.39
C HIS A 113 -4.17 5.77 17.40
N SER A 114 -4.68 4.65 16.91
CA SER A 114 -5.09 3.49 17.71
C SER A 114 -4.97 2.20 16.89
N SER A 115 -5.04 1.06 17.58
CA SER A 115 -4.85 -0.26 16.98
C SER A 115 -5.96 -0.69 16.00
N ASN A 116 -7.10 0.01 16.03
CA ASN A 116 -8.26 -0.23 15.17
C ASN A 116 -8.73 1.08 14.54
N PRO A 117 -9.08 1.10 13.25
CA PRO A 117 -9.59 2.29 12.58
C PRO A 117 -10.90 2.76 13.22
N GLU A 118 -11.00 4.06 13.49
CA GLU A 118 -12.23 4.71 13.99
C GLU A 118 -13.19 5.04 12.85
N LEU A 119 -12.64 5.32 11.66
CA LEU A 119 -13.39 5.63 10.45
C LEU A 119 -12.92 4.76 9.29
N VAL A 120 -13.85 4.50 8.36
CA VAL A 120 -13.57 3.79 7.11
C VAL A 120 -13.82 4.74 5.95
N TYR A 121 -12.81 4.93 5.11
CA TYR A 121 -12.95 5.68 3.86
C TYR A 121 -13.74 4.83 2.85
N ASP A 122 -14.87 5.35 2.38
CA ASP A 122 -15.69 4.71 1.34
C ASP A 122 -15.30 5.28 -0.02
N PHE A 123 -14.55 4.49 -0.80
CA PHE A 123 -14.17 4.83 -2.18
C PHE A 123 -15.31 4.57 -3.18
N HIS A 124 -16.48 4.15 -2.70
CA HIS A 124 -17.67 3.88 -3.49
C HIS A 124 -17.37 2.97 -4.68
N GLN A 125 -17.95 3.25 -5.84
CA GLN A 125 -17.76 2.49 -7.07
C GLN A 125 -16.90 3.27 -8.06
N MET A 126 -15.90 2.61 -8.65
CA MET A 126 -14.98 3.20 -9.62
C MET A 126 -14.91 2.39 -10.92
N GLU A 127 -14.97 3.07 -12.07
CA GLU A 127 -14.83 2.45 -13.40
C GLU A 127 -13.39 2.60 -13.91
N LEU A 128 -12.70 1.47 -14.09
CA LEU A 128 -11.27 1.37 -14.41
C LEU A 128 -10.93 1.49 -15.91
N ALA A 129 -11.92 1.46 -16.79
CA ALA A 129 -11.71 1.68 -18.22
C ALA A 129 -11.32 3.15 -18.54
N GLY A 130 -11.62 4.09 -17.64
CA GLY A 130 -11.20 5.49 -17.77
C GLY A 130 -9.68 5.67 -17.64
N ARG A 131 -9.18 6.85 -18.05
CA ARG A 131 -7.78 7.26 -17.81
C ARG A 131 -7.70 8.14 -16.57
N PHE A 132 -6.71 7.89 -15.73
CA PHE A 132 -6.50 8.65 -14.49
C PHE A 132 -5.26 9.55 -14.60
N PRO A 133 -5.29 10.74 -13.97
CA PRO A 133 -4.09 11.54 -13.78
C PRO A 133 -2.98 10.71 -13.10
N ASP A 134 -1.75 10.91 -13.55
CA ASP A 134 -0.55 10.26 -13.00
C ASP A 134 -0.58 8.72 -12.98
N GLU A 135 -1.45 8.13 -13.82
CA GLU A 135 -1.45 6.69 -14.03
C GLU A 135 -0.15 6.24 -14.72
N SER A 136 0.38 5.10 -14.28
CA SER A 136 1.60 4.49 -14.79
C SER A 136 1.41 2.99 -14.99
N HIS A 137 2.41 2.32 -15.56
CA HIS A 137 2.50 0.85 -15.56
C HIS A 137 3.54 0.41 -14.53
N ASP A 138 3.23 -0.61 -13.74
CA ASP A 138 4.13 -1.12 -12.70
C ASP A 138 4.38 -2.62 -12.85
N CYS A 139 5.59 -2.99 -13.30
CA CYS A 139 5.98 -4.37 -13.55
C CYS A 139 6.57 -5.08 -12.32
N LEU A 140 6.78 -4.37 -11.21
CA LEU A 140 7.51 -4.86 -10.03
C LEU A 140 6.63 -4.94 -8.79
N HIS A 141 5.32 -4.78 -8.96
CA HIS A 141 4.31 -4.78 -7.91
C HIS A 141 4.02 -6.17 -7.30
N ARG A 142 5.02 -6.99 -7.05
CA ARG A 142 4.78 -8.30 -6.43
C ARG A 142 4.41 -8.21 -4.94
#